data_AF-A0A821BYS2-F1
#
_entry.id   AF-A0A821BYS2-F1
#
_cell.length_a   1.000
_cell.length_b   1.000
_cell.length_c   1.000
_cell.angle_alpha   90.00
_cell.angle_beta   90.00
_cell.angle_gamma   90.00
#
_symmetry.space_group_name_H-M   'P 1'
#
loop_
_entity.id
_entity.type
_entity.pdbx_description
1 polymer ?
#
loop_
_entity_poly.entity_id
_entity_poly.type
_entity_poly.pdbx_seq_one_letter_code
_entity_poly.pdbx_strand_id
1 'polypeptide(L)'
;MERRRLFFNINWWYYYKTCHKWTNISVNKDFDEFTIDERGGKRGDSFWDCYPDSELEAKQFVYQECSKTEAAFTVETLARFVDQRFDELNNLKKIDQQLVRSVESCRLDLRRFGVKFTANSSRSYFLGHEREDVVKHRQEFVKYFIEREQHFYTITNDAVPQGRIPTTAQTILLYHDESTYKCGEITAKRWIMPDNAPFYNKGRGRSIMCSDLLVMHPSGPFFSLTEKEYSEALKTYPNLNDDCDINYEKNSASTAIALGGDNYFNNQSILNQFKRLFQLLPFKKEYKSHNFLYLVENSRTHTAAEIHLNDFRMRPGTRCPVDKIEYIDENNKKKLS
;
A
#
# COMPACT_ATOMS: atom_id res chain seq x y z
N MET A 1 -32.18 -15.93 23.56
CA MET A 1 -33.19 -15.18 22.77
C MET A 1 -32.42 -14.41 21.70
N GLU A 2 -32.05 -15.10 20.62
CA GLU A 2 -31.24 -14.57 19.50
C GLU A 2 -32.05 -13.55 18.68
N ARG A 3 -31.56 -12.32 18.56
CA ARG A 3 -31.95 -11.40 17.48
C ARG A 3 -30.93 -11.50 16.35
N ARG A 4 -31.23 -12.29 15.32
CA ARG A 4 -30.51 -12.27 14.04
C ARG A 4 -30.96 -11.04 13.24
N ARG A 5 -30.06 -10.06 13.08
CA ARG A 5 -30.23 -9.00 12.07
C ARG A 5 -29.83 -9.58 10.72
N LEU A 6 -30.83 -9.83 9.86
CA LEU A 6 -30.66 -10.06 8.44
C LEU A 6 -30.13 -8.77 7.79
N PHE A 7 -28.86 -8.76 7.39
CA PHE A 7 -28.35 -7.76 6.46
C PHE A 7 -28.91 -8.05 5.06
N PHE A 8 -29.94 -7.32 4.66
CA PHE A 8 -30.42 -7.33 3.29
C PHE A 8 -29.41 -6.60 2.40
N ASN A 9 -28.92 -7.32 1.40
CA ASN A 9 -27.97 -6.87 0.41
C ASN A 9 -28.61 -5.75 -0.45
N ILE A 10 -28.00 -4.55 -0.48
CA ILE A 10 -28.50 -3.34 -1.17
C ILE A 10 -28.83 -3.58 -2.66
N ASN A 11 -28.25 -4.61 -3.27
CA ASN A 11 -28.52 -4.99 -4.66
C ASN A 11 -29.95 -5.55 -4.90
N TRP A 12 -30.62 -6.11 -3.88
CA TRP A 12 -31.99 -6.62 -4.03
C TRP A 12 -33.03 -5.51 -4.14
N TRP A 13 -32.77 -4.37 -3.50
CA TRP A 13 -33.69 -3.22 -3.54
C TRP A 13 -33.74 -2.57 -4.93
N TYR A 14 -32.62 -2.59 -5.66
CA TYR A 14 -32.55 -2.11 -7.03
C TYR A 14 -33.35 -3.00 -7.98
N TYR A 15 -33.24 -4.32 -7.83
CA TYR A 15 -33.99 -5.30 -8.64
C TYR A 15 -35.51 -5.21 -8.42
N TYR A 16 -35.97 -5.05 -7.17
CA TYR A 16 -37.41 -4.94 -6.89
C TYR A 16 -38.03 -3.68 -7.52
N LYS A 17 -37.35 -2.52 -7.45
CA LYS A 17 -37.82 -1.29 -8.09
C LYS A 17 -37.87 -1.43 -9.61
N THR A 18 -36.89 -2.09 -10.21
CA THR A 18 -36.90 -2.38 -11.65
C THR A 18 -38.06 -3.30 -12.01
N CYS A 19 -38.25 -4.43 -11.34
CA CYS A 19 -39.36 -5.33 -11.62
C CYS A 19 -40.74 -4.66 -11.41
N HIS A 20 -40.87 -3.83 -10.37
CA HIS A 20 -42.11 -3.10 -10.10
C HIS A 20 -42.42 -2.04 -11.16
N LYS A 21 -41.39 -1.30 -11.61
CA LYS A 21 -41.51 -0.34 -12.71
C LYS A 21 -41.92 -1.04 -14.02
N TRP A 22 -41.30 -2.18 -14.33
CA TRP A 22 -41.58 -2.94 -15.56
C TRP A 22 -42.98 -3.54 -15.56
N THR A 23 -43.45 -4.00 -14.40
CA THR A 23 -44.82 -4.54 -14.23
C THR A 23 -45.87 -3.44 -14.44
N ASN A 24 -45.66 -2.24 -13.88
CA ASN A 24 -46.58 -1.12 -14.05
C ASN A 24 -46.65 -0.63 -15.51
N ILE A 25 -45.51 -0.61 -16.22
CA ILE A 25 -45.45 -0.25 -17.64
C ILE A 25 -46.22 -1.26 -18.51
N SER A 26 -46.03 -2.57 -18.27
CA SER A 26 -46.78 -3.62 -18.99
C SER A 26 -48.28 -3.58 -18.72
N VAL A 27 -48.69 -3.28 -17.49
CA VAL A 27 -50.12 -3.18 -17.12
C VAL A 27 -50.77 -1.95 -17.73
N ASN A 28 -50.06 -0.82 -17.76
CA ASN A 28 -50.59 0.45 -18.28
C ASN A 28 -50.44 0.62 -19.79
N LYS A 29 -49.81 -0.34 -20.48
CA LYS A 29 -49.53 -0.33 -21.94
C LYS A 29 -48.77 0.92 -22.41
N ASP A 30 -47.96 1.52 -21.53
CA ASP A 30 -47.17 2.70 -21.83
C ASP A 30 -45.80 2.30 -22.42
N PHE A 31 -45.85 1.74 -23.63
CA PHE A 31 -44.67 1.15 -24.28
C PHE A 31 -43.66 2.21 -24.77
N ASP A 32 -44.00 3.49 -24.74
CA ASP A 32 -43.08 4.57 -25.11
C ASP A 32 -41.90 4.64 -24.12
N GLU A 33 -42.15 4.38 -22.83
CA GLU A 33 -41.10 4.29 -21.80
C GLU A 33 -40.15 3.10 -22.05
N PHE A 34 -40.62 2.04 -22.71
CA PHE A 34 -39.81 0.88 -23.13
C PHE A 34 -38.76 1.27 -24.18
N THR A 35 -39.10 2.22 -25.05
CA THR A 35 -38.24 2.74 -26.11
C THR A 35 -37.15 3.67 -25.56
N ILE A 36 -37.40 4.31 -24.41
CA ILE A 36 -36.50 5.26 -23.76
C ILE A 36 -35.48 4.57 -22.83
N ASP A 37 -35.75 3.36 -22.31
CA ASP A 37 -34.83 2.64 -21.39
C ASP A 37 -33.56 2.07 -22.07
N GLU A 38 -33.31 2.37 -23.36
CA GLU A 38 -32.09 2.06 -24.14
C GLU A 38 -31.56 0.60 -24.14
N ARG A 39 -32.21 -0.34 -23.43
CA ARG A 39 -31.74 -1.73 -23.30
C ARG A 39 -32.29 -2.68 -24.36
N GLY A 40 -33.02 -2.17 -25.36
CA GLY A 40 -33.54 -2.98 -26.47
C GLY A 40 -33.90 -2.21 -27.75
N GLY A 41 -33.64 -0.91 -27.84
CA GLY A 41 -33.91 -0.10 -29.05
C GLY A 41 -32.74 -0.12 -30.03
N LYS A 42 -33.02 0.20 -31.31
CA LYS A 42 -31.98 0.55 -32.31
C LYS A 42 -30.94 1.46 -31.63
N ARG A 43 -29.70 1.01 -31.56
CA ARG A 43 -28.59 1.88 -31.12
C ARG A 43 -28.62 3.10 -32.04
N GLY A 44 -28.90 4.28 -31.50
CA GLY A 44 -28.54 5.50 -32.20
C GLY A 44 -27.04 5.45 -32.49
N ASP A 45 -26.62 6.03 -33.60
CA ASP A 45 -25.20 6.12 -33.94
C ASP A 45 -24.47 6.73 -32.75
N SER A 46 -23.51 5.99 -32.19
CA SER A 46 -22.69 6.49 -31.12
C SER A 46 -21.83 7.64 -31.65
N PHE A 47 -21.33 8.49 -30.74
CA PHE A 47 -20.40 9.56 -31.13
C PHE A 47 -19.27 9.06 -32.05
N TRP A 48 -18.74 7.87 -31.79
CA TRP A 48 -17.67 7.27 -32.60
C TRP A 48 -18.15 6.71 -33.94
N ASP A 49 -19.44 6.35 -34.06
CA ASP A 49 -20.01 5.96 -35.35
C ASP A 49 -20.11 7.18 -36.28
N CYS A 50 -20.32 8.37 -35.73
CA CYS A 50 -20.28 9.64 -36.47
C CYS A 50 -18.86 10.16 -36.72
N TYR A 51 -17.89 9.82 -35.85
CA TYR A 51 -16.50 10.31 -35.89
C TYR A 51 -15.49 9.15 -35.72
N PRO A 52 -15.40 8.21 -36.69
CA PRO A 52 -14.58 7.02 -36.56
C PRO A 52 -13.07 7.33 -36.52
N ASP A 53 -12.62 8.33 -37.28
CA ASP A 53 -11.21 8.75 -37.28
C ASP A 53 -10.80 9.32 -35.91
N SER A 54 -11.69 10.09 -35.28
CA SER A 54 -11.47 10.59 -33.92
C SER A 54 -11.40 9.46 -32.89
N GLU A 55 -12.10 8.34 -33.09
CA GLU A 55 -12.00 7.18 -32.21
C GLU A 55 -10.60 6.55 -32.28
N LEU A 56 -10.04 6.43 -33.49
CA LEU A 56 -8.71 5.88 -33.68
C LEU A 56 -7.64 6.77 -33.02
N GLU A 57 -7.73 8.09 -33.21
CA GLU A 57 -6.82 9.05 -32.59
C GLU A 57 -6.95 9.04 -31.06
N ALA A 58 -8.18 8.97 -30.53
CA ALA A 58 -8.41 8.86 -29.10
C ALA A 58 -7.82 7.58 -28.51
N LYS A 59 -7.95 6.43 -29.19
CA LYS A 59 -7.31 5.17 -28.78
C LYS A 59 -5.78 5.28 -28.76
N GLN A 60 -5.19 5.89 -29.78
CA GLN A 60 -3.74 6.10 -29.86
C GLN A 60 -3.24 7.03 -28.75
N PHE A 61 -3.95 8.14 -28.50
CA PHE A 61 -3.66 9.06 -27.41
C PHE A 61 -3.70 8.35 -26.05
N VAL A 62 -4.78 7.61 -25.77
CA VAL A 62 -4.92 6.84 -24.53
C VAL A 62 -3.81 5.82 -24.37
N TYR A 63 -3.43 5.12 -25.44
CA TYR A 63 -2.34 4.15 -25.43
C TYR A 63 -1.01 4.84 -25.05
N GLN A 64 -0.69 5.97 -25.67
CA GLN A 64 0.52 6.73 -25.37
C GLN A 64 0.53 7.24 -23.92
N GLU A 65 -0.56 7.84 -23.45
CA GLU A 65 -0.66 8.37 -22.08
C GLU A 65 -0.58 7.28 -21.01
N CYS A 66 -1.25 6.14 -21.21
CA CYS A 66 -1.20 5.01 -20.28
C CYS A 66 0.18 4.33 -20.23
N SER A 67 0.98 4.51 -21.29
CA SER A 67 2.35 3.98 -21.39
C SER A 67 3.40 4.89 -20.73
N LYS A 68 3.01 6.08 -20.27
CA LYS A 68 3.93 7.00 -19.58
C LYS A 68 4.19 6.57 -18.13
N THR A 69 5.39 6.86 -17.65
CA THR A 69 5.80 6.55 -16.26
C THR A 69 5.19 7.49 -15.22
N GLU A 70 4.78 8.70 -15.63
CA GLU A 70 4.38 9.80 -14.74
C GLU A 70 2.94 9.67 -14.19
N ALA A 71 2.13 8.75 -14.73
CA ALA A 71 0.78 8.44 -14.26
C ALA A 71 -0.18 9.64 -14.13
N ALA A 72 0.07 10.74 -14.86
CA ALA A 72 -0.75 11.97 -14.80
C ALA A 72 -2.06 11.89 -15.60
N PHE A 73 -2.26 10.82 -16.38
CA PHE A 73 -3.42 10.66 -17.25
C PHE A 73 -4.72 10.50 -16.46
N THR A 74 -5.70 11.36 -16.77
CA THR A 74 -7.04 11.31 -16.18
C THR A 74 -8.11 11.18 -17.26
N VAL A 75 -9.34 10.84 -16.84
CA VAL A 75 -10.49 10.80 -17.78
C VAL A 75 -10.79 12.18 -18.36
N GLU A 76 -10.56 13.23 -17.57
CA GLU A 76 -10.71 14.61 -18.04
C GLU A 76 -9.71 14.96 -19.14
N THR A 77 -8.49 14.42 -19.06
CA THR A 77 -7.47 14.57 -20.11
C THR A 77 -7.98 14.01 -21.45
N LEU A 78 -8.62 12.83 -21.43
CA LEU A 78 -9.25 12.27 -22.63
C LEU A 78 -10.41 13.14 -23.12
N ALA A 79 -11.29 13.58 -22.23
CA ALA A 79 -12.43 14.40 -22.61
C ALA A 79 -12.01 15.70 -23.31
N ARG A 80 -10.98 16.38 -22.78
CA ARG A 80 -10.39 17.57 -23.39
C ARG A 80 -9.73 17.29 -24.74
N PHE A 81 -9.05 16.14 -24.88
CA PHE A 81 -8.47 15.72 -26.16
C PHE A 81 -9.54 15.53 -27.23
N VAL A 82 -10.61 14.79 -26.90
CA VAL A 82 -11.74 14.56 -27.83
C VAL A 82 -12.43 15.87 -28.21
N ASP A 83 -12.56 16.77 -27.24
CA ASP A 83 -13.15 18.09 -27.46
C ASP A 83 -12.36 18.93 -28.47
N GLN A 84 -11.05 19.02 -28.25
CA GLN A 84 -10.15 19.73 -29.16
C GLN A 84 -10.20 19.13 -30.58
N ARG A 85 -10.21 17.80 -30.70
CA ARG A 85 -10.28 17.12 -32.00
C ARG A 85 -11.58 17.38 -32.72
N PHE A 86 -12.68 17.42 -31.99
CA PHE A 86 -13.98 17.76 -32.56
C PHE A 86 -14.01 19.20 -33.11
N ASP A 87 -13.46 20.16 -32.38
CA ASP A 87 -13.39 21.56 -32.82
C ASP A 87 -12.50 21.72 -34.07
N GLU A 88 -11.35 21.03 -34.11
CA GLU A 88 -10.44 20.99 -35.26
C GLU A 88 -11.12 20.43 -36.52
N LEU A 89 -11.86 19.32 -36.40
CA LEU A 89 -12.55 18.69 -37.53
C LEU A 89 -13.71 19.51 -38.08
N ASN A 90 -14.42 20.22 -37.20
CA ASN A 90 -15.60 21.01 -37.58
C ASN A 90 -15.28 22.49 -37.85
N ASN A 91 -14.02 22.91 -37.72
CA ASN A 91 -13.58 24.32 -37.80
C ASN A 91 -14.39 25.25 -36.88
N LEU A 92 -14.75 24.77 -35.69
CA LEU A 92 -15.55 25.53 -34.73
C LEU A 92 -14.65 26.29 -33.76
N LYS A 93 -15.01 27.54 -33.46
CA LYS A 93 -14.51 28.24 -32.26
C LYS A 93 -15.60 28.21 -31.21
N LYS A 94 -15.41 27.40 -30.17
CA LYS A 94 -16.32 27.37 -29.05
C LYS A 94 -16.35 28.70 -28.29
N ILE A 95 -17.56 29.05 -27.86
CA ILE A 95 -17.86 30.22 -27.02
C ILE A 95 -18.10 29.77 -25.56
N ASP A 96 -18.47 28.51 -25.35
CA ASP A 96 -18.68 27.90 -24.03
C ASP A 96 -17.56 26.93 -23.65
N GLN A 97 -17.58 26.50 -22.39
CA GLN A 97 -16.65 25.49 -21.84
C GLN A 97 -17.26 24.07 -21.82
N GLN A 98 -18.34 23.84 -22.57
CA GLN A 98 -19.04 22.55 -22.52
C GLN A 98 -18.31 21.51 -23.36
N LEU A 99 -17.94 20.39 -22.75
CA LEU A 99 -17.30 19.28 -23.47
C LEU A 99 -18.31 18.60 -24.41
N VAL A 100 -17.90 18.37 -25.66
CA VAL A 100 -18.64 17.61 -26.68
C VAL A 100 -18.93 16.20 -26.20
N ARG A 101 -18.01 15.65 -25.42
CA ARG A 101 -18.14 14.33 -24.78
C ARG A 101 -17.85 14.44 -23.29
N SER A 102 -18.82 14.08 -22.46
CA SER A 102 -18.69 14.20 -21.01
C SER A 102 -17.57 13.31 -20.45
N VAL A 103 -17.06 13.67 -19.28
CA VAL A 103 -16.06 12.89 -18.54
C VAL A 103 -16.60 11.48 -18.23
N GLU A 104 -17.88 11.36 -17.90
CA GLU A 104 -18.54 10.08 -17.64
C GLU A 104 -18.58 9.19 -18.89
N SER A 105 -18.86 9.78 -20.06
CA SER A 105 -18.86 9.07 -21.34
C SER A 105 -17.44 8.59 -21.69
N CYS A 106 -16.44 9.47 -21.54
CA CYS A 106 -15.04 9.14 -21.74
C CYS A 106 -14.57 8.01 -20.80
N ARG A 107 -15.11 7.93 -19.58
CA ARG A 107 -14.82 6.82 -18.65
C ARG A 107 -15.32 5.49 -19.20
N LEU A 108 -16.49 5.48 -19.84
CA LEU A 108 -17.02 4.28 -20.50
C LEU A 108 -16.18 3.93 -21.73
N ASP A 109 -15.71 4.92 -22.48
CA ASP A 109 -14.83 4.69 -23.63
C ASP A 109 -13.50 4.08 -23.22
N LEU A 110 -12.87 4.54 -22.14
CA LEU A 110 -11.64 3.93 -21.62
C LEU A 110 -11.82 2.43 -21.35
N ARG A 111 -12.99 2.02 -20.82
CA ARG A 111 -13.30 0.60 -20.62
C ARG A 111 -13.50 -0.13 -21.95
N ARG A 112 -14.16 0.50 -22.93
CA ARG A 112 -14.32 -0.04 -24.29
C ARG A 112 -12.98 -0.20 -25.00
N PHE A 113 -12.03 0.70 -24.76
CA PHE A 113 -10.66 0.66 -25.29
C PHE A 113 -9.78 -0.38 -24.59
N GLY A 114 -10.31 -1.11 -23.59
CA GLY A 114 -9.58 -2.17 -22.87
C GLY A 114 -8.72 -1.66 -21.71
N VAL A 115 -8.79 -0.37 -21.38
CA VAL A 115 -8.01 0.24 -20.29
C VAL A 115 -8.64 -0.10 -18.94
N LYS A 116 -7.80 -0.45 -17.96
CA LYS A 116 -8.25 -0.79 -16.60
C LYS A 116 -7.78 0.26 -15.60
N PHE A 117 -8.69 0.71 -14.75
CA PHE A 117 -8.35 1.51 -13.59
C PHE A 117 -7.95 0.59 -12.43
N THR A 118 -6.65 0.38 -12.25
CA THR A 118 -6.11 -0.61 -11.31
C THR A 118 -5.04 0.00 -10.42
N ALA A 119 -4.76 -0.69 -9.30
CA ALA A 119 -3.69 -0.31 -8.41
C ALA A 119 -2.33 -0.50 -9.09
N ASN A 120 -1.38 0.40 -8.80
CA ASN A 120 0.00 0.28 -9.27
C ASN A 120 0.65 -0.93 -8.59
N SER A 121 0.61 -2.09 -9.23
CA SER A 121 1.36 -3.25 -8.75
C SER A 121 2.76 -3.23 -9.36
N SER A 122 3.78 -2.95 -8.56
CA SER A 122 5.20 -3.12 -8.89
C SER A 122 5.54 -4.62 -8.95
N ARG A 123 5.03 -5.30 -9.98
CA ARG A 123 5.19 -6.74 -10.16
C ARG A 123 6.57 -7.12 -10.74
N SER A 124 7.65 -6.60 -10.15
CA SER A 124 9.03 -6.89 -10.57
C SER A 124 9.72 -7.98 -9.75
N TYR A 125 9.14 -8.41 -8.62
CA TYR A 125 9.84 -9.25 -7.64
C TYR A 125 9.65 -10.77 -7.82
N PHE A 126 9.43 -11.27 -9.05
CA PHE A 126 8.99 -12.66 -9.25
C PHE A 126 10.08 -13.73 -9.16
N LEU A 127 11.34 -13.43 -9.47
CA LEU A 127 12.31 -14.50 -9.72
C LEU A 127 12.99 -15.05 -8.45
N GLY A 128 13.05 -14.29 -7.36
CA GLY A 128 13.74 -14.70 -6.13
C GLY A 128 12.85 -15.39 -5.09
N HIS A 129 11.57 -14.99 -5.01
CA HIS A 129 10.65 -15.42 -3.96
C HIS A 129 10.10 -16.84 -4.14
N GLU A 130 10.11 -17.34 -5.37
CA GLU A 130 9.58 -18.67 -5.72
C GLU A 130 10.69 -19.72 -5.88
N ARG A 131 11.93 -19.40 -5.49
CA ARG A 131 13.00 -20.41 -5.40
C ARG A 131 12.65 -21.41 -4.29
N GLU A 132 12.94 -22.68 -4.52
CA GLU A 132 12.55 -23.77 -3.62
C GLU A 132 13.06 -23.58 -2.18
N ASP A 133 14.30 -23.12 -2.02
CA ASP A 133 14.90 -22.80 -0.71
C ASP A 133 14.12 -21.70 0.03
N VAL A 134 13.72 -20.65 -0.68
CA VAL A 134 12.96 -19.52 -0.12
C VAL A 134 11.53 -19.95 0.24
N VAL A 135 10.88 -20.73 -0.63
CA VAL A 135 9.54 -21.25 -0.38
C VAL A 135 9.55 -22.15 0.86
N LYS A 136 10.53 -23.05 0.98
CA LYS A 136 10.68 -23.93 2.15
C LYS A 136 10.89 -23.13 3.43
N HIS A 137 11.83 -22.18 3.42
CA HIS A 137 12.08 -21.33 4.59
C HIS A 137 10.84 -20.52 4.99
N ARG A 138 10.10 -19.97 4.03
CA ARG A 138 8.83 -19.27 4.28
C ARG A 138 7.77 -20.19 4.90
N GLN A 139 7.67 -21.45 4.45
CA GLN A 139 6.75 -22.42 5.02
C GLN A 139 7.12 -22.76 6.47
N GLU A 140 8.41 -22.96 6.76
CA GLU A 140 8.92 -23.19 8.12
C GLU A 140 8.64 -21.99 9.04
N PHE A 141 8.90 -20.77 8.55
CA PHE A 141 8.60 -19.53 9.25
C PHE A 141 7.12 -19.40 9.58
N VAL A 142 6.22 -19.61 8.61
CA VAL A 142 4.76 -19.56 8.85
C VAL A 142 4.33 -20.64 9.84
N LYS A 143 4.86 -21.86 9.70
CA LYS A 143 4.58 -22.97 10.61
C LYS A 143 4.95 -22.63 12.05
N TYR A 144 6.10 -21.99 12.28
CA TYR A 144 6.54 -21.55 13.61
C TYR A 144 5.50 -20.68 14.33
N PHE A 145 4.85 -19.75 13.62
CA PHE A 145 3.81 -18.87 14.18
C PHE A 145 2.49 -19.59 14.41
N ILE A 146 2.04 -20.41 13.45
CA ILE A 146 0.79 -21.17 13.59
C ILE A 146 0.85 -22.09 14.80
N GLU A 147 1.96 -22.81 14.99
CA GLU A 147 2.14 -23.70 16.15
C GLU A 147 2.17 -22.96 17.50
N ARG A 148 2.40 -21.65 17.48
CA ARG A 148 2.51 -20.80 18.67
C ARG A 148 1.41 -19.75 18.77
N GLU A 149 0.35 -19.84 17.97
CA GLU A 149 -0.74 -18.85 17.95
C GLU A 149 -1.29 -18.55 19.35
N GLN A 150 -1.41 -19.59 20.19
CA GLN A 150 -1.88 -19.50 21.59
C GLN A 150 -1.00 -18.67 22.54
N HIS A 151 0.22 -18.29 22.13
CA HIS A 151 1.13 -17.43 22.89
C HIS A 151 0.98 -15.95 22.54
N PHE A 152 0.36 -15.63 21.41
CA PHE A 152 0.33 -14.29 20.86
C PHE A 152 -1.05 -13.66 20.98
N TYR A 153 -1.08 -12.34 21.14
CA TYR A 153 -2.32 -11.58 20.96
C TYR A 153 -2.72 -11.66 19.49
N THR A 154 -3.96 -11.93 19.15
CA THR A 154 -4.40 -11.82 17.75
C THR A 154 -5.53 -10.84 17.65
N ILE A 155 -5.52 -10.02 16.60
CA ILE A 155 -6.62 -9.11 16.29
C ILE A 155 -7.39 -9.78 15.16
N THR A 156 -8.67 -10.08 15.39
CA THR A 156 -9.48 -10.68 14.33
C THR A 156 -9.72 -9.68 13.19
N ASN A 157 -9.84 -10.20 11.97
CA ASN A 157 -10.19 -9.41 10.78
C ASN A 157 -11.70 -9.10 10.70
N ASP A 158 -12.42 -9.12 11.81
CA ASP A 158 -13.85 -8.85 11.84
C ASP A 158 -14.12 -7.35 11.64
N ALA A 159 -15.35 -7.00 11.23
CA ALA A 159 -15.77 -5.59 11.02
C ALA A 159 -15.56 -4.72 12.28
N VAL A 160 -15.54 -5.35 13.46
CA VAL A 160 -15.01 -4.79 14.71
C VAL A 160 -13.89 -5.71 15.15
N PRO A 161 -12.63 -5.29 15.10
CA PRO A 161 -11.51 -6.15 15.46
C PRO A 161 -11.63 -6.62 16.91
N GLN A 162 -11.64 -7.94 17.13
CA GLN A 162 -11.66 -8.52 18.47
C GLN A 162 -10.26 -8.97 18.85
N GLY A 163 -9.74 -8.46 19.97
CA GLY A 163 -8.48 -8.94 20.52
C GLY A 163 -8.69 -10.31 21.19
N ARG A 164 -7.99 -11.34 20.70
CA ARG A 164 -7.82 -12.59 21.44
C ARG A 164 -6.61 -12.45 22.36
N ILE A 165 -6.81 -12.85 23.61
CA ILE A 165 -5.77 -12.87 24.63
C ILE A 165 -5.11 -14.25 24.60
N PRO A 166 -3.76 -14.34 24.70
CA PRO A 166 -3.08 -15.62 24.80
C PRO A 166 -3.62 -16.48 25.95
N THR A 167 -3.78 -17.78 25.71
CA THR A 167 -4.21 -18.76 26.74
C THR A 167 -3.02 -19.33 27.53
N THR A 168 -1.80 -19.08 27.06
CA THR A 168 -0.53 -19.61 27.60
C THR A 168 0.44 -18.47 27.92
N ALA A 169 1.74 -18.76 28.07
CA ALA A 169 2.78 -17.75 28.33
C ALA A 169 2.68 -16.60 27.32
N GLN A 170 2.34 -15.40 27.82
CA GLN A 170 2.01 -14.23 27.01
C GLN A 170 3.27 -13.70 26.33
N THR A 171 3.26 -13.71 24.99
CA THR A 171 4.35 -13.19 24.17
C THR A 171 3.84 -12.01 23.34
N ILE A 172 4.52 -10.87 23.43
CA ILE A 172 4.25 -9.69 22.61
C ILE A 172 5.09 -9.79 21.34
N LEU A 173 4.44 -9.73 20.18
CA LEU A 173 5.13 -9.55 18.90
C LEU A 173 5.40 -8.06 18.68
N LEU A 174 6.68 -7.75 18.44
CA LEU A 174 7.17 -6.44 18.05
C LEU A 174 7.68 -6.53 16.62
N TYR A 175 7.12 -5.75 15.71
CA TYR A 175 7.58 -5.66 14.33
C TYR A 175 8.34 -4.35 14.16
N HIS A 176 9.48 -4.41 13.50
CA HIS A 176 10.24 -3.24 13.10
C HIS A 176 10.32 -3.21 11.57
N ASP A 177 10.10 -2.03 11.00
CA ASP A 177 10.22 -1.79 9.57
C ASP A 177 10.57 -0.32 9.30
N GLU A 178 11.25 -0.06 8.18
CA GLU A 178 11.54 1.28 7.70
C GLU A 178 10.79 1.59 6.41
N SER A 179 10.02 2.68 6.43
CA SER A 179 9.25 3.16 5.28
C SER A 179 9.81 4.47 4.77
N THR A 180 9.92 4.62 3.45
CA THR A 180 10.27 5.89 2.81
C THR A 180 9.05 6.47 2.12
N TYR A 181 8.61 7.64 2.58
CA TYR A 181 7.54 8.40 1.95
C TYR A 181 8.14 9.51 1.08
N LYS A 182 7.72 9.61 -0.18
CA LYS A 182 8.18 10.68 -1.08
C LYS A 182 7.07 11.67 -1.42
N CYS A 183 7.42 12.94 -1.44
CA CYS A 183 6.56 13.99 -1.96
C CYS A 183 6.34 13.78 -3.46
N GLY A 184 5.08 13.88 -3.88
CA GLY A 184 4.68 13.61 -5.27
C GLY A 184 4.65 12.12 -5.61
N GLU A 185 4.52 11.22 -4.63
CA GLU A 185 4.09 9.85 -4.94
C GLU A 185 2.77 9.88 -5.68
N ILE A 186 2.79 9.29 -6.87
CA ILE A 186 1.66 9.16 -7.76
C ILE A 186 0.53 8.36 -7.11
N THR A 187 -0.70 8.70 -7.48
CA THR A 187 -1.92 8.04 -7.00
C THR A 187 -1.79 6.52 -7.05
N ALA A 188 -2.22 5.84 -5.98
CA ALA A 188 -2.16 4.39 -5.85
C ALA A 188 -2.88 3.63 -6.98
N LYS A 189 -3.74 4.30 -7.75
CA LYS A 189 -4.48 3.77 -8.90
C LYS A 189 -4.33 4.69 -10.10
N ARG A 190 -4.22 4.10 -11.29
CA ARG A 190 -4.23 4.80 -12.57
C ARG A 190 -4.89 3.96 -13.66
N TRP A 191 -5.13 4.58 -14.80
CA TRP A 191 -5.55 3.90 -16.02
C TRP A 191 -4.34 3.22 -16.66
N ILE A 192 -4.42 1.90 -16.88
CA ILE A 192 -3.34 1.07 -17.40
C ILE A 192 -3.85 0.21 -18.55
N MET A 193 -3.05 0.10 -19.60
CA MET A 193 -3.21 -0.93 -20.63
C MET A 193 -2.62 -2.25 -20.12
N PRO A 194 -3.40 -3.34 -20.01
CA PRO A 194 -2.93 -4.60 -19.41
C PRO A 194 -1.61 -5.13 -19.97
N ASP A 195 -1.38 -4.93 -21.27
CA ASP A 195 -0.24 -5.49 -21.99
C ASP A 195 0.98 -4.55 -22.05
N ASN A 196 0.85 -3.31 -21.56
CA ASN A 196 1.90 -2.30 -21.64
C ASN A 196 1.98 -1.43 -20.38
N ALA A 197 1.96 -2.05 -19.20
CA ALA A 197 2.11 -1.33 -17.94
C ALA A 197 3.59 -0.90 -17.75
N PRO A 198 3.94 0.40 -17.84
CA PRO A 198 5.33 0.83 -17.71
C PRO A 198 5.80 0.69 -16.25
N PHE A 199 7.10 0.42 -16.08
CA PHE A 199 7.76 0.52 -14.78
C PHE A 199 7.71 1.95 -14.26
N TYR A 200 7.56 2.08 -12.95
CA TYR A 200 7.34 3.36 -12.30
C TYR A 200 8.66 3.92 -11.80
N ASN A 201 8.91 5.19 -12.11
CA ASN A 201 9.92 5.95 -11.39
C ASN A 201 9.36 6.28 -10.00
N LYS A 202 10.07 5.88 -8.95
CA LYS A 202 9.76 6.35 -7.59
C LYS A 202 9.79 7.90 -7.62
N GLY A 203 8.82 8.56 -6.98
CA GLY A 203 8.62 10.01 -7.05
C GLY A 203 9.92 10.82 -6.88
N ARG A 204 10.06 11.92 -7.62
CA ARG A 204 11.27 12.77 -7.66
C ARG A 204 11.31 13.84 -6.55
N GLY A 205 10.30 13.89 -5.68
CA GLY A 205 10.21 14.90 -4.62
C GLY A 205 11.04 14.57 -3.37
N ARG A 206 11.07 15.53 -2.44
CA ARG A 206 11.63 15.38 -1.10
C ARG A 206 11.04 14.15 -0.42
N SER A 207 11.85 13.42 0.35
CA SER A 207 11.40 12.21 1.01
C SER A 207 11.66 12.25 2.51
N ILE A 208 10.90 11.46 3.25
CA ILE A 208 11.07 11.24 4.68
C ILE A 208 11.15 9.73 4.90
N MET A 209 12.17 9.29 5.62
CA MET A 209 12.29 7.90 6.04
C MET A 209 11.80 7.81 7.47
N CYS A 210 10.82 6.96 7.71
CA CYS A 210 10.29 6.68 9.04
C CYS A 210 10.71 5.26 9.43
N SER A 211 11.04 5.06 10.68
CA SER A 211 11.29 3.75 11.27
C SER A 211 10.41 3.60 12.49
N ASP A 212 9.57 2.58 12.47
CA ASP A 212 8.51 2.38 13.46
C ASP A 212 8.57 0.99 14.09
N LEU A 213 7.98 0.90 15.29
CA LEU A 213 7.85 -0.34 16.05
C LEU A 213 6.37 -0.63 16.28
N LEU A 214 5.84 -1.58 15.51
CA LEU A 214 4.48 -2.04 15.65
C LEU A 214 4.38 -3.10 16.75
N VAL A 215 3.31 -3.03 17.55
CA VAL A 215 3.06 -3.96 18.64
C VAL A 215 1.77 -4.71 18.38
N MET A 216 1.81 -6.02 18.53
CA MET A 216 0.59 -6.83 18.60
C MET A 216 0.14 -6.94 20.06
N HIS A 217 -0.55 -5.91 20.54
CA HIS A 217 -1.11 -5.86 21.89
C HIS A 217 -2.36 -4.94 21.94
N PRO A 218 -3.37 -5.20 22.80
CA PRO A 218 -4.60 -4.38 22.89
C PRO A 218 -4.37 -2.89 23.24
N SER A 219 -3.19 -2.53 23.74
CA SER A 219 -2.85 -1.15 24.09
C SER A 219 -2.68 -0.22 22.89
N GLY A 220 -2.48 -0.78 21.70
CA GLY A 220 -2.35 -0.02 20.47
C GLY A 220 -1.38 -0.66 19.48
N PRO A 221 -1.45 -0.22 18.20
CA PRO A 221 -0.62 -0.77 17.14
C PRO A 221 0.83 -0.30 17.17
N PHE A 222 1.15 0.76 17.91
CA PHE A 222 2.51 1.31 18.03
C PHE A 222 3.00 1.24 19.48
N PHE A 223 4.31 1.06 19.66
CA PHE A 223 4.91 1.14 20.97
C PHE A 223 4.98 2.59 21.45
N SER A 224 4.36 2.89 22.59
CA SER A 224 4.54 4.16 23.28
C SER A 224 4.28 4.03 24.78
N LEU A 225 4.99 4.85 25.56
CA LEU A 225 4.73 5.02 26.98
C LEU A 225 3.71 6.14 27.22
N THR A 226 2.94 6.02 28.29
CA THR A 226 2.16 7.14 28.84
C THR A 226 3.10 8.20 29.40
N GLU A 227 2.64 9.45 29.53
CA GLU A 227 3.43 10.54 30.13
C GLU A 227 4.00 10.19 31.52
N LYS A 228 3.22 9.44 32.32
CA LYS A 228 3.66 8.98 33.64
C LYS A 228 4.78 7.94 33.55
N GLU A 229 4.62 6.93 32.68
CA GLU A 229 5.64 5.90 32.46
C GLU A 229 6.92 6.50 31.87
N TYR A 230 6.80 7.46 30.94
CA TYR A 230 7.96 8.14 30.36
C TYR A 230 8.67 9.03 31.39
N SER A 231 7.92 9.72 32.24
CA SER A 231 8.51 10.50 33.35
C SER A 231 9.27 9.61 34.33
N GLU A 232 8.81 8.38 34.57
CA GLU A 232 9.53 7.37 35.35
C GLU A 232 10.79 6.87 34.61
N ALA A 233 10.69 6.66 33.30
CA ALA A 233 11.82 6.29 32.45
C ALA A 233 12.93 7.35 32.45
N LEU A 234 12.57 8.63 32.31
CA LEU A 234 13.51 9.75 32.31
C LEU A 234 14.31 9.90 33.61
N LYS A 235 13.73 9.51 34.76
CA LYS A 235 14.46 9.49 36.03
C LYS A 235 15.58 8.46 36.05
N THR A 236 15.41 7.36 35.31
CA THR A 236 16.36 6.25 35.23
C THR A 236 17.35 6.44 34.08
N TYR A 237 16.85 6.92 32.95
CA TYR A 237 17.60 7.14 31.71
C TYR A 237 17.42 8.59 31.24
N PRO A 238 18.16 9.56 31.83
CA PRO A 238 18.06 10.97 31.45
C PRO A 238 18.39 11.23 29.98
N ASN A 239 19.26 10.38 29.41
CA ASN A 239 19.68 10.44 28.00
C ASN A 239 18.54 10.18 26.99
N LEU A 240 17.37 9.73 27.45
CA LEU A 240 16.18 9.62 26.60
C LEU A 240 15.66 10.99 26.14
N ASN A 241 16.06 12.07 26.84
CA ASN A 241 15.74 13.44 26.49
C ASN A 241 16.83 14.12 25.63
N ASP A 242 17.93 13.43 25.36
CA ASP A 242 18.98 13.97 24.51
C ASP A 242 18.50 13.94 23.05
N ASP A 243 18.49 15.10 22.39
CA ASP A 243 18.32 15.19 20.95
C ASP A 243 19.56 14.59 20.28
N CYS A 244 19.45 13.34 19.81
CA CYS A 244 20.40 12.78 18.87
C CYS A 244 20.06 13.26 17.44
N ASP A 245 20.92 12.95 16.47
CA ASP A 245 20.73 13.27 15.03
C ASP A 245 19.44 12.67 14.40
N ILE A 246 18.67 11.94 15.19
CA ILE A 246 17.50 11.17 14.80
C ILE A 246 16.31 11.67 15.64
N ASN A 247 15.29 12.22 14.97
CA ASN A 247 14.13 12.81 15.64
C ASN A 247 13.21 11.69 16.16
N TYR A 248 13.37 11.31 17.42
CA TYR A 248 12.46 10.35 18.05
C TYR A 248 11.10 10.98 18.35
N GLU A 249 10.05 10.19 18.16
CA GLU A 249 8.75 10.54 18.70
C GLU A 249 8.79 10.50 20.23
N LYS A 250 8.15 11.49 20.85
CA LYS A 250 8.06 11.61 22.30
C LYS A 250 7.46 10.33 22.91
N ASN A 251 8.07 9.83 23.99
CA ASN A 251 7.63 8.62 24.71
C ASN A 251 7.68 7.32 23.88
N SER A 252 8.29 7.33 22.69
CA SER A 252 8.38 6.18 21.78
C SER A 252 9.84 5.94 21.35
N ALA A 253 10.07 4.81 20.67
CA ALA A 253 11.29 4.53 19.92
C ALA A 253 11.08 4.70 18.40
N SER A 254 9.89 5.11 17.97
CA SER A 254 9.61 5.54 16.59
C SER A 254 10.41 6.78 16.23
N THR A 255 10.86 6.86 14.99
CA THR A 255 11.64 8.01 14.53
C THR A 255 11.51 8.27 13.04
N ALA A 256 11.75 9.53 12.63
CA ALA A 256 11.81 9.91 11.24
C ALA A 256 13.03 10.79 10.93
N ILE A 257 13.60 10.59 9.74
CA ILE A 257 14.70 11.36 9.19
C ILE A 257 14.21 12.01 7.89
N ALA A 258 14.28 13.34 7.82
CA ALA A 258 14.05 14.06 6.57
C ALA A 258 15.22 13.78 5.61
N LEU A 259 14.91 13.23 4.44
CA LEU A 259 15.93 12.88 3.45
C LEU A 259 16.37 14.14 2.68
N GLY A 260 17.57 14.61 3.00
CA GLY A 260 18.31 15.67 2.31
C GLY A 260 19.79 15.56 2.68
N GLY A 261 20.68 15.36 1.69
CA GLY A 261 22.07 14.96 1.93
C GLY A 261 22.26 13.44 2.05
N ASP A 262 23.29 12.99 2.79
CA ASP A 262 23.66 11.58 3.05
C ASP A 262 22.95 10.95 4.27
N ASN A 263 21.78 11.48 4.64
CA ASN A 263 21.06 11.03 5.84
C ASN A 263 20.16 9.83 5.53
N TYR A 264 20.54 8.64 6.01
CA TYR A 264 19.77 7.39 5.92
C TYR A 264 19.86 6.64 7.26
N PHE A 265 18.92 5.73 7.54
CA PHE A 265 19.10 4.80 8.64
C PHE A 265 20.30 3.88 8.35
N ASN A 266 21.34 4.04 9.16
CA ASN A 266 22.52 3.17 9.20
C ASN A 266 22.46 2.26 10.44
N ASN A 267 23.40 1.32 10.56
CA ASN A 267 23.43 0.37 11.67
C ASN A 267 23.45 1.06 13.04
N GLN A 268 24.15 2.19 13.17
CA GLN A 268 24.22 2.93 14.44
C GLN A 268 22.86 3.53 14.82
N SER A 269 22.14 4.10 13.85
CA SER A 269 20.80 4.64 14.08
C SER A 269 19.80 3.56 14.48
N ILE A 270 19.81 2.40 13.81
CA ILE A 270 18.97 1.26 14.16
C ILE A 270 19.34 0.70 15.53
N LEU A 271 20.64 0.54 15.82
CA LEU A 271 21.10 0.11 17.14
C LEU A 271 20.66 1.08 18.24
N ASN A 272 20.77 2.39 18.01
CA ASN A 272 20.31 3.41 18.96
C ASN A 272 18.80 3.34 19.17
N GLN A 273 18.03 3.07 18.12
CA GLN A 273 16.59 2.89 18.21
C GLN A 273 16.22 1.67 19.05
N PHE A 274 16.87 0.52 18.84
CA PHE A 274 16.64 -0.69 19.66
C PHE A 274 17.10 -0.49 21.11
N LYS A 275 18.24 0.19 21.34
CA LYS A 275 18.67 0.55 22.70
C LYS A 275 17.61 1.40 23.41
N ARG A 276 17.09 2.42 22.73
CA ARG A 276 16.00 3.26 23.24
C ARG A 276 14.77 2.42 23.56
N LEU A 277 14.34 1.53 22.65
CA LEU A 277 13.22 0.63 22.89
C LEU A 277 13.44 -0.22 24.16
N PHE A 278 14.62 -0.84 24.31
CA PHE A 278 14.92 -1.67 25.47
C PHE A 278 15.02 -0.89 26.78
N GLN A 279 15.38 0.40 26.73
CA GLN A 279 15.29 1.30 27.88
C GLN A 279 13.84 1.62 28.25
N LEU A 280 12.93 1.73 27.27
CA LEU A 280 11.53 2.10 27.49
C LEU A 280 10.64 0.91 27.91
N LEU A 281 10.88 -0.29 27.37
CA LEU A 281 10.05 -1.48 27.59
C LEU A 281 9.77 -1.81 29.08
N PRO A 282 10.75 -1.76 30.00
CA PRO A 282 10.51 -2.06 31.42
C PRO A 282 9.47 -1.16 32.10
N PHE A 283 9.25 0.04 31.56
CA PHE A 283 8.31 1.01 32.11
C PHE A 283 6.88 0.82 31.60
N LYS A 284 6.67 0.07 30.52
CA LYS A 284 5.33 -0.21 30.00
C LYS A 284 4.62 -1.20 30.90
N LYS A 285 3.69 -0.71 31.73
CA LYS A 285 3.04 -1.49 32.80
C LYS A 285 2.27 -2.69 32.28
N GLU A 286 1.63 -2.51 31.14
CA GLU A 286 0.84 -3.55 30.47
C GLU A 286 1.71 -4.72 30.01
N TYR A 287 3.00 -4.50 29.77
CA TYR A 287 3.90 -5.52 29.21
C TYR A 287 4.68 -6.24 30.32
N LYS A 288 4.39 -5.95 31.58
CA LYS A 288 5.00 -6.66 32.71
C LYS A 288 4.66 -8.14 32.62
N SER A 289 5.64 -8.99 32.89
CA SER A 289 5.52 -10.46 32.82
C SER A 289 5.30 -11.07 31.44
N HIS A 290 5.49 -10.29 30.37
CA HIS A 290 5.43 -10.81 28.99
C HIS A 290 6.82 -11.22 28.49
N ASN A 291 6.84 -12.23 27.62
CA ASN A 291 7.97 -12.47 26.74
C ASN A 291 7.87 -11.55 25.52
N PHE A 292 9.00 -11.29 24.85
CA PHE A 292 9.02 -10.51 23.62
C PHE A 292 9.61 -11.34 22.48
N LEU A 293 8.98 -11.28 21.32
CA LEU A 293 9.53 -11.79 20.07
C LEU A 293 9.58 -10.65 19.06
N TYR A 294 10.77 -10.38 18.55
CA TYR A 294 11.05 -9.30 17.62
C TYR A 294 11.10 -9.84 16.20
N LEU A 295 10.37 -9.18 15.32
CA LEU A 295 10.33 -9.49 13.89
C LEU A 295 10.90 -8.29 13.14
N VAL A 296 12.01 -8.54 12.47
CA VAL A 296 12.74 -7.56 11.68
C VAL A 296 12.94 -8.13 10.28
N GLU A 297 13.04 -7.28 9.27
CA GLU A 297 13.42 -7.76 7.95
C GLU A 297 14.87 -8.26 7.92
N ASN A 298 15.21 -9.08 6.94
CA ASN A 298 16.58 -9.57 6.76
C ASN A 298 17.43 -8.55 5.97
N SER A 299 17.40 -7.29 6.40
CA SER A 299 18.24 -6.24 5.82
C SER A 299 19.61 -6.25 6.46
N ARG A 300 20.62 -5.81 5.70
CA ARG A 300 22.01 -5.80 6.18
C ARG A 300 22.18 -4.92 7.43
N THR A 301 21.38 -3.87 7.56
CA THR A 301 21.38 -2.95 8.71
C THR A 301 20.90 -3.62 10.00
N HIS A 302 20.10 -4.69 9.92
CA HIS A 302 19.70 -5.49 11.08
C HIS A 302 20.70 -6.60 11.44
N THR A 303 21.47 -7.12 10.47
CA THR A 303 22.28 -8.33 10.68
C THR A 303 23.76 -8.08 10.90
N ALA A 304 24.30 -6.92 10.51
CA ALA A 304 25.74 -6.67 10.53
C ALA A 304 26.18 -5.84 11.74
N ALA A 305 27.27 -6.27 12.39
CA ALA A 305 27.86 -5.57 13.53
C ALA A 305 28.40 -4.18 13.15
N GLU A 306 29.00 -4.02 11.96
CA GLU A 306 29.42 -2.76 11.36
C GLU A 306 29.27 -2.86 9.83
N ILE A 307 28.76 -1.80 9.18
CA ILE A 307 28.74 -1.68 7.71
C ILE A 307 29.33 -0.32 7.35
N HIS A 308 30.35 -0.32 6.50
CA HIS A 308 30.77 0.91 5.83
C HIS A 308 29.74 1.25 4.75
N LEU A 309 29.33 2.52 4.65
CA LEU A 309 28.39 3.00 3.62
C LEU A 309 28.82 2.63 2.19
N ASN A 310 30.12 2.46 1.95
CA ASN A 310 30.67 2.01 0.66
C ASN A 310 30.30 0.56 0.31
N ASP A 311 29.91 -0.26 1.29
CA ASP A 311 29.56 -1.67 1.12
C ASP A 311 28.10 -1.88 0.68
N PHE A 312 27.31 -0.80 0.62
CA PHE A 312 25.97 -0.86 0.03
C PHE A 312 26.09 -1.22 -1.46
N ARG A 313 25.41 -2.32 -1.84
CA ARG A 313 25.38 -2.94 -3.20
C ARG A 313 26.60 -3.76 -3.60
N MET A 314 27.55 -4.02 -2.70
CA MET A 314 28.67 -4.91 -3.02
C MET A 314 28.27 -6.37 -2.78
N ARG A 315 28.54 -7.23 -3.77
CA ARG A 315 28.43 -8.69 -3.66
C ARG A 315 29.80 -9.20 -3.18
N PRO A 316 29.86 -10.29 -2.38
CA PRO A 316 31.12 -10.98 -2.15
C PRO A 316 31.79 -11.30 -3.51
N GLY A 317 33.08 -10.98 -3.64
CA GLY A 317 33.81 -11.09 -4.92
C GLY A 317 33.64 -9.92 -5.90
N THR A 318 32.96 -8.82 -5.53
CA THR A 318 33.07 -7.55 -6.25
C THR A 318 33.95 -6.56 -5.49
N ARG A 319 33.52 -5.32 -5.25
CA ARG A 319 34.33 -4.30 -4.56
C ARG A 319 34.30 -4.43 -3.02
N CYS A 320 33.69 -5.49 -2.49
CA CYS A 320 33.58 -5.80 -1.06
C CYS A 320 34.98 -6.06 -0.46
N PRO A 321 35.39 -5.37 0.62
CA PRO A 321 36.72 -5.55 1.23
C PRO A 321 36.86 -6.85 2.01
N VAL A 322 35.76 -7.59 2.20
CA VAL A 322 35.73 -8.90 2.84
C VAL A 322 35.42 -9.98 1.82
N ASP A 323 36.34 -10.94 1.71
CA ASP A 323 36.26 -12.08 0.79
C ASP A 323 35.28 -13.17 1.28
N LYS A 324 34.94 -13.16 2.57
CA LYS A 324 34.06 -14.13 3.23
C LYS A 324 33.29 -13.46 4.38
N ILE A 325 32.06 -13.90 4.61
CA ILE A 325 31.23 -13.48 5.75
C ILE A 325 31.16 -14.63 6.75
N GLU A 326 31.67 -14.42 7.96
CA GLU A 326 31.48 -15.36 9.07
C GLU A 326 30.18 -15.04 9.80
N TYR A 327 29.31 -16.03 9.99
CA TYR A 327 28.13 -15.93 10.84
C TYR A 327 27.97 -17.18 11.71
N ILE A 328 27.24 -17.05 12.81
CA ILE A 328 26.94 -18.16 13.71
C ILE A 328 25.52 -18.63 13.40
N ASP A 329 25.36 -19.92 13.09
CA ASP A 329 24.05 -20.50 12.81
C ASP A 329 23.24 -20.77 14.09
N GLU A 330 21.98 -21.17 13.91
CA GLU A 330 21.03 -21.52 14.97
C GLU A 330 21.50 -22.65 15.91
N ASN A 331 22.54 -23.41 15.51
CA ASN A 331 23.16 -24.46 16.32
C ASN A 331 24.47 -24.00 16.97
N ASN A 332 24.70 -22.68 17.02
CA ASN A 332 25.90 -22.05 17.53
C ASN A 332 27.18 -22.47 16.77
N LYS A 333 27.06 -22.90 15.51
CA LYS A 333 28.19 -23.28 14.67
C LYS A 333 28.60 -22.12 13.78
N LYS A 334 29.90 -21.83 13.74
CA LYS A 334 30.46 -20.87 12.79
C LYS A 334 30.30 -21.39 11.36
N LYS A 335 29.77 -20.55 10.48
CA LYS A 335 29.61 -20.76 9.05
C LYS A 335 30.32 -19.64 8.30
N LEU A 336 30.85 -19.98 7.13
CA LEU A 336 31.50 -19.06 6.20
C LEU A 336 30.64 -19.01 4.93
N SER A 337 30.24 -17.80 4.52
CA SER A 337 29.58 -17.53 3.24
C SER A 337 30.46 -16.73 2.30
#